data_AF-A0A2Z5E097-F1
#
_entry.id   AF-A0A2Z5E097-F1
#
_cell.length_a   1.000
_cell.length_b   1.000
_cell.length_c   1.000
_cell.angle_alpha   90.00
_cell.angle_beta   90.00
_cell.angle_gamma   90.00
#
_symmetry.space_group_name_H-M   'P 1'
#
loop_
_entity.id
_entity.type
_entity.pdbx_description
1 polymer ?
#
loop_
_entity_poly.entity_id
_entity_poly.type
_entity_poly.pdbx_seq_one_letter_code
_entity_poly.pdbx_strand_id
1 'polypeptide(L)' 'VDGVPGRINQLTVSLVGPGVVYGQCSEICGVNHSFMPIGLEGVSFSSFVKWLVST' A
#
# COMPACT_ATOMS: atom_id res chain seq x y z
N VAL A 1 -4.96 -8.00 -6.21
CA VAL A 1 -3.87 -8.99 -6.36
C VAL A 1 -3.73 -9.68 -5.04
N ASP A 2 -3.65 -11.01 -5.06
CA ASP A 2 -3.70 -11.81 -3.85
C ASP A 2 -2.31 -11.98 -3.24
N GLY A 3 -2.24 -12.06 -1.91
CA GLY A 3 -1.03 -12.42 -1.18
C GLY A 3 -0.92 -13.92 -1.01
N VAL A 4 -0.32 -14.62 -1.98
CA VAL A 4 -0.19 -16.09 -1.97
C VAL A 4 1.20 -16.51 -1.50
N PRO A 5 1.33 -17.36 -0.46
CA PRO A 5 2.63 -17.88 -0.02
C PRO A 5 3.39 -18.59 -1.14
N GLY A 6 4.68 -18.26 -1.30
CA GLY A 6 5.54 -18.86 -2.33
C GLY A 6 5.35 -18.33 -3.76
N ARG A 7 4.52 -17.29 -3.95
CA ARG A 7 4.32 -16.62 -5.26
C ARG A 7 4.62 -15.13 -5.16
N ILE A 8 5.38 -14.60 -6.13
CA ILE A 8 5.61 -13.16 -6.29
C ILE A 8 4.67 -12.66 -7.39
N ASN A 9 3.74 -11.77 -7.03
CA ASN A 9 2.84 -11.10 -7.96
C ASN A 9 3.31 -9.67 -8.22
N GLN A 10 3.11 -9.16 -9.44
CA GLN A 10 3.47 -7.80 -9.84
C GLN A 10 2.21 -6.98 -10.14
N LEU A 11 2.19 -5.72 -9.69
CA LEU A 11 1.16 -4.74 -10.00
C LEU A 11 1.80 -3.36 -10.15
N THR A 12 1.28 -2.56 -11.08
CA THR A 12 1.71 -1.17 -11.28
C THR A 12 0.75 -0.22 -10.59
N VAL A 13 1.28 0.75 -9.84
CA VAL A 13 0.50 1.82 -9.21
C VAL A 13 0.96 3.16 -9.77
N SER A 14 0.01 4.00 -10.18
CA SER A 14 0.23 5.38 -10.56
C SER A 14 -0.80 6.28 -9.87
N LEU A 15 -0.34 7.29 -9.15
CA LEU A 15 -1.21 8.28 -8.52
C LEU A 15 -1.33 9.52 -9.39
N VAL A 16 -2.56 9.99 -9.59
CA VAL A 16 -2.85 11.17 -10.43
C VAL A 16 -2.51 12.48 -9.70
N GLY A 17 -2.39 12.46 -8.37
CA GLY A 17 -2.04 13.63 -7.56
C GLY A 17 -1.73 13.28 -6.11
N PRO A 18 -1.36 14.29 -5.29
CA PRO A 18 -1.10 14.09 -3.87
C PRO A 18 -2.39 13.78 -3.11
N GLY A 19 -2.27 12.99 -2.03
CA GLY A 19 -3.41 12.59 -1.20
C GLY A 19 -3.23 11.21 -0.58
N VAL A 20 -4.25 10.74 0.13
CA VAL A 20 -4.24 9.42 0.78
C VAL A 20 -5.33 8.55 0.17
N VAL A 21 -4.96 7.34 -0.22
CA VAL A 21 -5.88 6.30 -0.72
C VAL A 21 -5.90 5.15 0.27
N TYR A 22 -7.10 4.64 0.55
CA TYR A 22 -7.30 3.54 1.47
C TYR A 22 -7.82 2.30 0.75
N GLY A 23 -7.39 1.14 1.24
CA GLY A 23 -7.86 -0.18 0.83
C GLY A 23 -8.04 -1.10 2.03
N GLN A 24 -8.69 -2.25 1.79
CA GLN A 24 -8.90 -3.31 2.77
C GLN A 24 -8.44 -4.64 2.19
N CYS A 25 -8.14 -5.60 3.06
CA CYS A 25 -7.93 -6.98 2.64
C CYS A 25 -9.19 -7.49 1.90
N SER A 26 -9.01 -8.19 0.78
CA SER A 26 -10.11 -8.70 -0.04
C SER A 26 -10.21 -10.23 -0.05
N GLU A 27 -9.40 -10.91 0.77
CA GLU A 27 -9.39 -12.38 0.91
C GLU A 27 -9.44 -12.76 2.38
N ILE A 28 -10.35 -13.67 2.76
CA ILE A 28 -10.51 -14.07 4.17
C ILE A 28 -9.21 -14.72 4.67
N CYS A 29 -8.58 -14.10 5.67
CA CYS A 29 -7.22 -14.47 6.12
C CYS A 29 -7.10 -14.75 7.63
N GLY A 30 -8.23 -14.85 8.34
CA GLY A 30 -8.29 -15.16 9.77
C GLY A 30 -9.13 -14.17 10.57
N VAL A 31 -9.06 -14.27 11.91
CA VAL A 31 -9.90 -13.50 12.84
C VAL A 31 -9.75 -11.98 12.65
N ASN A 32 -8.56 -11.52 12.27
CA ASN A 32 -8.28 -10.10 12.10
C ASN A 32 -8.43 -9.60 10.66
N HIS A 33 -9.12 -10.36 9.79
CA HIS A 33 -9.28 -10.02 8.38
C HIS A 33 -9.80 -8.58 8.14
N SER A 34 -10.72 -8.10 8.97
CA SER A 34 -11.27 -6.74 8.86
C SER A 34 -10.40 -5.65 9.51
N PHE A 35 -9.32 -6.01 10.21
CA PHE A 35 -8.47 -5.11 10.99
C PHE A 35 -7.06 -4.94 10.38
N MET A 36 -6.93 -5.14 9.07
CA MET A 36 -5.67 -4.98 8.34
C MET A 36 -5.84 -4.04 7.14
N PRO A 37 -6.08 -2.74 7.38
CA PRO A 37 -6.23 -1.75 6.31
C PRO A 37 -4.91 -1.48 5.58
N ILE A 38 -5.02 -0.96 4.37
CA ILE A 38 -3.89 -0.50 3.56
C ILE A 38 -4.03 1.02 3.36
N GLY A 39 -2.99 1.78 3.69
CA GLY A 39 -2.90 3.22 3.43
C GLY A 39 -1.77 3.52 2.46
N LEU A 40 -2.07 4.28 1.41
CA LEU A 40 -1.09 4.74 0.43
C LEU A 40 -1.11 6.27 0.38
N GLU A 41 0.02 6.90 0.70
CA GLU A 41 0.17 8.35 0.67
C GLU A 41 0.97 8.78 -0.57
N GLY A 42 0.33 9.56 -1.44
CA GLY A 42 0.96 10.24 -2.55
C GLY A 42 1.50 11.59 -2.11
N VAL A 43 2.82 11.75 -2.18
CA VAL A 43 3.53 13.00 -1.88
C VAL A 43 4.37 13.46 -3.08
N SER A 44 4.87 14.69 -3.02
CA SER A 44 5.87 15.15 -3.99
C SER A 44 7.17 14.35 -3.85
N PHE A 45 7.92 14.23 -4.95
CA PHE A 45 9.20 13.52 -4.95
C PHE A 45 10.19 14.08 -3.91
N SER A 46 10.22 15.39 -3.71
CA SER A 46 11.10 16.01 -2.72
C SER A 46 10.74 15.63 -1.28
N SER A 47 9.44 15.55 -0.95
CA SER A 47 8.98 15.07 0.36
C SER A 47 9.28 13.60 0.55
N PHE A 48 9.08 12.78 -0.49
CA PHE A 48 9.41 11.35 -0.47
C PHE A 48 10.91 11.11 -0.19
N VAL A 49 11.81 11.80 -0.89
CA VAL A 49 13.26 11.67 -0.67
C VAL A 49 13.65 12.12 0.74
N LYS A 50 13.07 13.22 1.24
CA LYS A 50 13.32 13.67 2.61
C LYS A 50 12.89 12.62 3.64
N TRP A 51 11.70 12.05 3.47
CA TRP A 51 11.20 10.98 4.34
C TRP A 51 12.12 9.75 4.33
N LEU A 52 12.54 9.32 3.13
CA LEU A 52 13.41 8.17 2.93
C LEU A 52 14.78 8.34 3.59
N VAL A 53 15.35 9.54 3.60
CA VAL A 53 16.62 9.82 4.28
C VAL A 53 16.45 9.99 5.79
N SER A 54 15.26 10.40 6.25
CA SER A 54 14.97 10.55 7.68
C SER A 54 14.61 9.24 8.40
N THR A 55 14.34 8.16 7.64
CA THR A 55 14.00 6.83 8.15
C THR A 55 15.26 5.98 8.29
#